data_AF-A0A4Q5XZ79-F1
#
_entry.id   AF-A0A4Q5XZ79-F1
#
_cell.length_a   1.000
_cell.length_b   1.000
_cell.length_c   1.000
_cell.angle_alpha   90.00
_cell.angle_beta   90.00
_cell.angle_gamma   90.00
#
_symmetry.space_group_name_H-M   'P 1'
#
loop_
_entity.id
_entity.type
_entity.pdbx_description
1 polymer ?
#
loop_
_entity_poly.entity_id
_entity_poly.type
_entity_poly.pdbx_seq_one_letter_code
_entity_poly.pdbx_strand_id
1 'polypeptide(L)'
;MPLDQQTEYDMLWIRDEFLSDGRALGAVIVHGHTPASKPHKDSRRVGIDTGAYLSGKLTAARFEHDAVDFISTGPRVDAVVGKGSPGDAR
;
A
#
# COMPACT_ATOMS: atom_id res chain seq x y z
N MET A 1 18.60 5.17 9.91
CA MET A 1 18.70 4.59 11.26
C MET A 1 18.77 3.07 11.11
N PRO A 2 19.76 2.41 11.73
CA PRO A 2 19.83 0.94 11.80
C PRO A 2 18.56 0.34 12.43
N LEU A 3 18.23 -0.93 12.10
CA LEU A 3 17.01 -1.60 12.60
C LEU A 3 16.98 -1.75 14.12
N ASP A 4 18.12 -2.08 14.73
CA ASP A 4 18.31 -2.26 16.17
C ASP A 4 18.24 -0.95 16.98
N GLN A 5 18.24 0.19 16.29
CA GLN A 5 18.09 1.51 16.89
C GLN A 5 16.68 2.10 16.72
N GLN A 6 15.80 1.40 16.00
CA GLN A 6 14.42 1.86 15.81
C GLN A 6 13.57 1.48 17.03
N THR A 7 12.78 2.43 17.50
CA THR A 7 11.77 2.13 18.51
C THR A 7 10.61 1.35 17.86
N GLU A 8 9.81 0.69 18.69
CA GLU A 8 8.55 0.09 18.22
C GLU A 8 7.64 1.13 17.55
N TYR A 9 7.62 2.35 18.07
CA TYR A 9 6.87 3.45 17.47
C TYR A 9 7.36 3.78 16.07
N ASP A 10 8.68 3.83 15.85
CA ASP A 10 9.25 4.07 14.52
C ASP A 10 8.85 2.96 13.54
N MET A 11 8.86 1.70 13.97
CA MET A 11 8.51 0.57 13.10
C MET A 11 7.03 0.49 12.76
N LEU A 12 6.15 0.96 13.66
CA LEU A 12 4.70 0.83 13.51
C LEU A 12 4.02 2.10 12.98
N TRP A 13 4.52 3.29 13.35
CA TRP A 13 3.78 4.54 13.23
C TRP A 13 4.54 5.66 12.50
N ILE A 14 5.76 5.42 12.02
CA ILE A 14 6.43 6.39 11.15
C ILE A 14 5.63 6.54 9.84
N ARG A 15 5.36 7.79 9.44
CA ARG A 15 4.54 8.09 8.24
C ARG A 15 5.23 9.12 7.38
N ASP A 16 4.80 10.38 7.45
CA ASP A 16 5.18 11.42 6.50
C ASP A 16 6.68 11.64 6.45
N GLU A 17 7.38 11.54 7.58
CA GLU A 17 8.84 11.62 7.65
C GLU A 17 9.52 10.53 6.82
N PHE A 18 9.02 9.29 6.85
CA PHE A 18 9.57 8.19 6.04
C PHE A 18 9.13 8.26 4.57
N LEU A 19 7.88 8.66 4.33
CA LEU A 19 7.27 8.70 3.00
C LEU A 19 7.83 9.84 2.14
N SER A 20 8.16 10.98 2.76
CA SER A 20 8.72 12.17 2.08
C SER A 20 10.26 12.17 1.99
N ASP A 21 10.94 11.34 2.77
CA ASP A 21 12.39 11.23 2.73
C ASP A 21 12.87 10.59 1.41
N GLY A 22 13.88 11.17 0.76
CA GLY A 22 14.48 10.67 -0.48
C GLY A 22 15.81 9.93 -0.29
N ARG A 23 16.34 9.86 0.94
CA ARG A 23 17.68 9.31 1.21
C ARG A 23 17.76 7.82 0.87
N ALA A 24 18.76 7.41 0.10
CA ALA A 24 18.99 5.99 -0.19
C ALA A 24 19.08 5.17 1.12
N LEU A 25 18.50 3.97 1.08
CA LEU A 25 18.55 3.01 2.19
C LEU A 25 19.39 1.81 1.78
N GLY A 26 20.00 1.14 2.77
CA GLY A 26 20.75 -0.10 2.55
C GLY A 26 19.87 -1.31 2.21
N ALA A 27 18.55 -1.14 2.21
CA ALA A 27 17.57 -2.17 1.88
C ALA A 27 16.31 -1.51 1.30
N VAL A 28 15.55 -2.28 0.52
CA VAL A 28 14.21 -1.89 0.09
C VAL A 28 13.22 -2.21 1.22
N ILE A 29 12.47 -1.20 1.67
CA ILE A 29 11.50 -1.36 2.76
C ILE A 29 10.11 -1.66 2.19
N VAL A 30 9.54 -2.82 2.54
CA VAL A 30 8.16 -3.16 2.23
C VAL A 30 7.27 -2.67 3.37
N HIS A 31 6.26 -1.87 3.07
CA HIS A 31 5.40 -1.27 4.10
C HIS A 31 3.93 -1.20 3.68
N GLY A 32 3.09 -0.97 4.68
CA GLY A 32 1.66 -0.73 4.55
C GLY A 32 1.21 0.32 5.55
N HIS A 33 0.02 0.14 6.14
CA HIS A 33 -0.57 0.98 7.19
C HIS A 33 -1.01 2.40 6.77
N THR A 34 -0.37 2.99 5.77
CA THR A 34 -0.79 4.25 5.15
C THR A 34 -1.35 3.98 3.75
N PRO A 35 -2.69 3.92 3.58
CA PRO A 35 -3.30 3.55 2.31
C PRO A 35 -2.99 4.52 1.16
N ALA A 36 -2.73 3.98 -0.02
CA ALA A 36 -2.63 4.72 -1.27
C ALA A 36 -3.56 4.13 -2.35
N SER A 37 -3.92 4.91 -3.37
CA SER A 37 -4.82 4.42 -4.44
C SER A 37 -4.18 3.38 -5.37
N LYS A 38 -2.84 3.33 -5.39
CA LYS A 38 -2.02 2.40 -6.19
C LYS A 38 -0.83 1.94 -5.37
N PRO A 39 -0.29 0.74 -5.62
CA PRO A 39 0.97 0.34 -5.02
C PRO A 39 2.10 1.28 -5.46
N HIS A 40 3.10 1.44 -4.61
CA HIS A 40 4.27 2.29 -4.86
C HIS A 40 5.53 1.45 -4.95
N LYS A 41 6.45 1.81 -5.84
CA LYS A 41 7.82 1.28 -5.88
C LYS A 41 8.79 2.38 -6.30
N ASP A 42 9.87 2.49 -5.55
CA ASP A 42 11.10 3.14 -5.98
C ASP A 42 12.32 2.30 -5.52
N SER A 43 13.53 2.84 -5.61
CA SER A 43 14.76 2.16 -5.16
C SER A 43 14.86 1.93 -3.66
N ARG A 44 13.92 2.47 -2.88
CA ARG A 44 14.01 2.66 -1.44
C ARG A 44 12.87 1.95 -0.71
N ARG A 45 11.67 1.92 -1.28
CA ARG A 45 10.47 1.34 -0.66
C ARG A 45 9.48 0.74 -1.66
N VAL A 46 8.73 -0.24 -1.18
CA VAL A 46 7.57 -0.85 -1.84
C VAL A 46 6.36 -0.71 -0.92
N GLY A 47 5.36 0.06 -1.35
CA GLY A 47 4.09 0.25 -0.61
C GLY A 47 2.99 -0.62 -1.18
N ILE A 48 2.43 -1.53 -0.37
CA ILE A 48 1.39 -2.49 -0.79
C ILE A 48 0.01 -2.24 -0.18
N ASP A 49 -0.10 -1.31 0.77
CA ASP A 49 -1.40 -0.94 1.34
C ASP A 49 -2.19 -0.09 0.34
N THR A 50 -3.02 -0.76 -0.44
CA THR A 50 -3.95 -0.14 -1.39
C THR A 50 -5.35 0.03 -0.81
N GLY A 51 -5.49 0.02 0.52
CA GLY A 51 -6.78 0.15 1.19
C GLY A 51 -7.70 -1.05 0.95
N ALA A 52 -7.19 -2.27 1.16
CA ALA A 52 -7.99 -3.49 1.03
C ALA A 52 -9.22 -3.49 1.96
N TYR A 53 -9.10 -2.91 3.15
CA TYR A 53 -10.22 -2.78 4.08
C TYR A 53 -11.31 -1.80 3.58
N LEU A 54 -10.95 -0.83 2.73
CA LEU A 54 -11.87 0.17 2.16
C LEU A 54 -12.50 -0.31 0.86
N SER A 55 -11.69 -0.87 -0.03
CA SER A 55 -12.05 -1.17 -1.42
C SER A 55 -12.34 -2.66 -1.66
N GLY A 56 -11.94 -3.52 -0.74
CA GLY A 56 -11.88 -4.98 -0.95
C GLY A 56 -10.77 -5.42 -1.91
N LYS A 57 -9.95 -4.49 -2.44
CA LYS A 57 -8.85 -4.79 -3.34
C LYS A 57 -7.58 -5.04 -2.54
N LEU A 58 -7.21 -6.31 -2.42
CA LEU A 58 -5.93 -6.73 -1.84
C LEU A 58 -4.83 -6.64 -2.90
N THR A 59 -3.68 -6.09 -2.53
CA THR A 59 -2.50 -6.00 -3.41
C THR A 59 -1.33 -6.77 -2.82
N ALA A 60 -0.65 -7.53 -3.66
CA ALA A 60 0.56 -8.28 -3.35
C ALA A 60 1.70 -7.81 -4.25
N ALA A 61 2.93 -7.90 -3.73
CA ALA A 61 4.16 -7.67 -4.49
C ALA A 61 4.88 -9.00 -4.74
N ARG A 62 5.26 -9.25 -6.00
CA ARG A 62 6.07 -10.40 -6.40
C ARG A 62 7.50 -9.93 -6.63
N PHE A 63 8.43 -10.49 -5.87
CA PHE A 63 9.87 -10.20 -5.98
C PHE A 63 10.55 -11.32 -6.77
N GLU A 64 11.28 -10.96 -7.83
CA GLU A 64 12.05 -11.88 -8.64
C GLU A 64 13.36 -11.21 -9.05
N HIS A 65 14.48 -11.62 -8.46
CA HIS A 65 15.77 -10.92 -8.57
C HIS A 65 15.60 -9.43 -8.19
N ASP A 66 15.91 -8.52 -9.11
CA ASP A 66 15.78 -7.08 -8.94
C ASP A 66 14.41 -6.54 -9.39
N ALA A 67 13.55 -7.41 -9.91
CA ALA A 67 12.22 -7.06 -10.38
C ALA A 67 11.17 -7.13 -9.25
N VAL A 68 10.21 -6.22 -9.33
CA VAL A 68 9.05 -6.19 -8.45
C VAL A 68 7.83 -5.85 -9.30
N ASP A 69 6.89 -6.80 -9.33
CA ASP A 69 5.58 -6.68 -9.98
C ASP A 69 4.47 -6.65 -8.93
N PHE A 70 3.32 -6.09 -9.28
CA PHE A 70 2.16 -6.03 -8.42
C PHE A 70 1.00 -6.86 -8.97
N ILE A 71 0.36 -7.62 -8.09
CA ILE A 71 -0.85 -8.38 -8.38
C ILE A 71 -1.93 -7.88 -7.43
N SER A 72 -3.11 -7.57 -7.96
CA SER A 72 -4.24 -7.17 -7.13
C SER A 72 -5.48 -8.00 -7.43
N THR A 73 -6.29 -8.23 -6.40
CA THR A 73 -7.62 -8.82 -6.57
C THR A 73 -8.58 -7.85 -7.23
N GLY A 74 -9.75 -8.34 -7.66
CA GLY A 74 -10.89 -7.48 -7.94
C GLY A 74 -11.40 -6.79 -6.67
N PRO A 75 -12.21 -5.72 -6.80
CA PRO A 75 -12.91 -5.13 -5.66
C PRO A 75 -13.86 -6.15 -5.03
N ARG A 76 -14.21 -5.96 -3.75
CA ARG A 76 -15.26 -6.77 -3.10
C ARG A 76 -16.56 -6.58 -3.88
N VAL A 77 -17.29 -7.68 -4.12
CA VAL A 77 -18.53 -7.66 -4.92
C VAL A 77 -19.54 -6.63 -4.35
N ASP A 78 -19.58 -6.48 -3.03
CA ASP A 78 -20.44 -5.52 -2.33
C ASP A 78 -19.99 -4.04 -2.48
N ALA A 79 -18.69 -3.79 -2.73
CA ALA A 79 -18.17 -2.44 -2.93
C ALA A 79 -18.53 -1.85 -4.31
N VAL A 80 -18.96 -2.70 -5.24
CA VAL A 80 -19.42 -2.30 -6.58
C VAL A 80 -20.91 -1.91 -6.57
N VAL A 81 -21.69 -2.39 -5.59
CA VAL A 81 -23.15 -2.22 -5.51
C VAL A 81 -23.56 -0.90 -4.81
N GLY A 82 -22.62 0.01 -4.58
CA GLY A 82 -22.84 1.31 -3.91
C GLY A 82 -23.31 2.47 -4.81
N LYS A 83 -23.70 2.24 -6.06
CA LYS A 83 -24.32 3.27 -6.92
C LYS A 83 -25.52 2.71 -7.69
N GLY A 84 -26.59 2.37 -6.95
CA GLY A 84 -27.93 2.38 -7.54
C GLY A 84 -28.40 3.83 -7.68
N SER A 85 -28.45 4.35 -8.91
CA SER A 85 -29.17 5.60 -9.19
C SER A 85 -30.66 5.40 -8.88
N PRO A 86 -31.30 6.22 -8.03
CA PRO A 86 -32.74 6.18 -7.88
C PRO A 86 -33.35 6.96 -9.05
N GLY A 87 -34.06 6.28 -9.95
CA GLY A 87 -34.79 6.98 -11.00
C GLY A 87 -35.15 6.12 -12.20
N ASP A 88 -36.02 5.13 -12.00
CA ASP A 88 -37.02 4.80 -13.01
C ASP A 88 -38.18 4.02 -12.36
N ALA A 89 -39.08 4.77 -11.70
CA ALA A 89 -40.40 4.29 -11.35
C ALA A 89 -41.39 5.11 -12.19
N ARG A 90 -42.07 4.40 -13.09
CA ARG A 90 -43.17 4.88 -13.92
C ARG A 90 -44.37 5.32 -13.08
#